data_AF-A0AA39UDJ0-F1
#
_entry.id   AF-A0AA39UDJ0-F1
#
_cell.length_a   1.000
_cell.length_b   1.000
_cell.length_c   1.000
_cell.angle_alpha   90.00
_cell.angle_beta   90.00
_cell.angle_gamma   90.00
#
_symmetry.space_group_name_H-M   'P 1'
#
loop_
_entity.id
_entity.type
_entity.pdbx_description
1 polymer ?
#
loop_
_entity_poly.entity_id
_entity_poly.type
_entity_poly.pdbx_seq_one_letter_code
_entity_poly.pdbx_strand_id
1 'polypeptide(L)'
;MMASSSNSSVYFDAPLTPVAMSATHADAIHPNGSEGWLPAADILAEPASPAPRHAPSVDSSTSSGAKNTLARGASVNRTASVSKRSVFTNADGNPIAGSAFIGGAATTGPNAKAEPDESLHHRAASADALLSEKQLAKIQKIEAKDSKRLSKIIKTEGKVEKQALGVAIRELSELQTVQKAAIKRESQAHTAHARALAAVQKTEAAFHAARTKYETAQAQLQAETETLDSSRNNARDTTEHVQEKSQEVDGLRTMFGVDEREREVKLVELTPKKSNRAWKW
;
A
#
# COMPACT_ATOMS: atom_id res chain seq x y z
N MET A 1 -33.05 6.59 64.59
CA MET A 1 -32.17 5.45 64.90
C MET A 1 -32.78 4.18 64.33
N MET A 2 -32.30 3.70 63.18
CA MET A 2 -32.50 2.31 62.74
C MET A 2 -31.27 1.85 61.96
N ALA A 3 -30.86 0.63 62.26
CA ALA A 3 -29.63 -0.05 61.92
C ALA A 3 -29.63 -0.50 60.44
N SER A 4 -28.48 -0.41 59.77
CA SER A 4 -27.59 -1.53 59.42
C SER A 4 -28.14 -2.50 58.37
N SER A 5 -27.48 -2.53 57.21
CA SER A 5 -27.38 -3.71 56.34
C SER A 5 -26.14 -3.57 55.47
N SER A 6 -25.02 -3.98 56.07
CA SER A 6 -23.71 -4.10 55.43
C SER A 6 -23.73 -5.35 54.53
N ASN A 7 -23.83 -5.16 53.21
CA ASN A 7 -23.77 -6.25 52.27
C ASN A 7 -22.30 -6.66 52.05
N SER A 8 -21.90 -7.74 52.71
CA SER A 8 -20.61 -8.41 52.57
C SER A 8 -20.55 -9.07 51.18
N SER A 9 -19.89 -8.40 50.23
CA SER A 9 -19.49 -9.00 48.97
C SER A 9 -18.27 -9.89 49.24
N VAL A 10 -18.53 -11.20 49.28
CA VAL A 10 -17.49 -12.23 49.35
C VAL A 10 -16.77 -12.23 48.00
N TYR A 11 -15.62 -11.55 47.95
CA TYR A 11 -14.68 -11.61 46.85
C TYR A 11 -14.13 -13.04 46.76
N PHE A 12 -14.52 -13.76 45.72
CA PHE A 12 -13.98 -15.07 45.41
C PHE A 12 -12.63 -14.84 44.70
N ASP A 13 -11.57 -14.86 45.50
CA ASP A 13 -10.19 -14.74 45.05
C ASP A 13 -9.79 -16.06 44.36
N ALA A 14 -10.00 -16.12 43.04
CA ALA A 14 -9.54 -17.25 42.24
C ALA A 14 -8.02 -17.07 41.97
N PRO A 15 -7.16 -18.02 42.36
CA PRO A 15 -5.74 -17.93 42.07
C PRO A 15 -5.54 -18.05 40.56
N LEU A 16 -5.07 -16.97 39.95
CA LEU A 16 -4.52 -16.97 38.60
C LEU A 16 -3.34 -17.95 38.57
N THR A 17 -3.56 -19.13 37.98
CA THR A 17 -2.48 -20.04 37.65
C THR A 17 -1.60 -19.38 36.60
N PRO A 18 -0.28 -19.25 36.83
CA PRO A 18 0.62 -18.79 35.78
C PRO A 18 0.67 -19.86 34.70
N VAL A 19 0.20 -19.52 33.50
CA VAL A 19 0.49 -20.28 32.29
C VAL A 19 2.00 -20.22 32.09
N ALA A 20 2.67 -21.30 32.47
CA ALA A 20 4.06 -21.54 32.12
C ALA A 20 4.14 -21.65 30.60
N MET A 21 4.48 -20.54 29.94
CA MET A 21 4.95 -20.58 28.56
C MET A 21 6.33 -21.24 28.58
N SER A 22 6.37 -22.51 28.16
CA SER A 22 7.60 -23.21 27.86
C SER A 22 8.39 -22.41 26.83
N ALA A 23 9.41 -21.71 27.33
CA ALA A 23 10.49 -21.18 26.51
C ALA A 23 11.37 -22.36 26.07
N THR A 24 10.99 -22.97 24.95
CA THR A 24 11.93 -23.76 24.13
C THR A 24 12.03 -23.10 22.77
N HIS A 25 12.81 -22.02 22.70
CA HIS A 25 13.54 -21.73 21.49
C HIS A 25 14.99 -21.50 21.88
N ALA A 26 15.73 -22.59 21.75
CA ALA A 26 17.17 -22.60 21.82
C ALA A 26 17.74 -21.59 20.83
N ASP A 27 18.73 -20.86 21.32
CA ASP A 27 19.66 -20.05 20.55
C ASP A 27 20.23 -20.84 19.37
N ALA A 28 19.77 -20.51 18.17
CA ALA A 28 20.50 -20.79 16.94
C ALA A 28 21.28 -19.53 16.56
N ILE A 29 22.39 -19.30 17.25
CA ILE A 29 23.42 -18.35 16.81
C ILE A 29 24.09 -18.98 15.59
N HIS A 30 23.67 -18.58 14.39
CA HIS A 30 24.36 -18.88 13.15
C HIS A 30 25.43 -17.80 12.92
N PRO A 31 26.75 -18.11 13.00
CA PRO A 31 27.80 -17.12 12.79
C PRO A 31 28.12 -16.84 11.31
N ASN A 32 27.23 -17.21 10.37
CA ASN A 32 27.45 -16.91 8.96
C ASN A 32 26.14 -16.48 8.31
N GLY A 33 25.96 -15.17 8.15
CA GLY A 33 24.80 -14.59 7.53
C GLY A 33 24.78 -14.80 6.02
N SER A 34 23.80 -15.54 5.51
CA SER A 34 23.37 -15.44 4.11
C SER A 34 22.00 -16.08 3.80
N GLU A 35 21.04 -16.12 4.74
CA GLU A 35 19.71 -16.67 4.46
C GLU A 35 18.62 -15.67 4.80
N GLY A 36 18.58 -14.61 3.99
CA GLY A 36 17.46 -13.67 3.86
C GLY A 36 16.74 -13.84 2.52
N TRP A 37 16.72 -15.06 1.97
CA TRP A 37 15.74 -15.40 0.95
C TRP A 37 14.42 -15.69 1.67
N LEU A 38 13.52 -14.70 1.59
CA LEU A 38 12.16 -14.78 2.10
C LEU A 38 11.51 -16.11 1.68
N PRO A 39 10.76 -16.80 2.57
CA PRO A 39 9.88 -17.86 2.12
C PRO A 39 8.91 -17.23 1.11
N ALA A 40 8.91 -17.76 -0.11
CA ALA A 40 7.83 -17.55 -1.05
C ALA A 40 6.54 -17.97 -0.33
N ALA A 41 5.77 -16.99 0.12
CA ALA A 41 4.41 -17.23 0.55
C ALA A 41 3.68 -17.77 -0.68
N ASP A 42 3.27 -19.04 -0.59
CA ASP A 42 2.28 -19.63 -1.47
C ASP A 42 1.08 -18.69 -1.56
N ILE A 43 0.95 -18.04 -2.72
CA ILE A 43 -0.20 -17.26 -3.10
C ILE A 43 -1.32 -18.27 -3.33
N LEU A 44 -2.13 -18.48 -2.29
CA LEU A 44 -3.43 -19.14 -2.40
C LEU A 44 -4.22 -18.46 -3.53
N ALA A 45 -4.61 -19.26 -4.51
CA ALA A 45 -5.47 -18.86 -5.61
C ALA A 45 -6.75 -18.20 -5.09
N GLU A 46 -6.86 -16.90 -5.35
CA GLU A 46 -8.06 -16.10 -5.10
C GLU A 46 -9.16 -16.53 -6.09
N PRO A 47 -10.37 -16.92 -5.65
CA PRO A 47 -11.48 -17.17 -6.56
C PRO A 47 -11.94 -15.84 -7.17
N ALA A 48 -11.96 -15.79 -8.50
CA ALA A 48 -12.38 -14.67 -9.31
C ALA A 48 -13.69 -14.03 -8.79
N SER A 49 -13.58 -12.80 -8.28
CA SER A 49 -14.72 -11.92 -8.04
C SER A 49 -14.95 -11.01 -9.26
N PRO A 50 -16.21 -10.76 -9.65
CA PRO A 50 -16.55 -10.12 -10.91
C PRO A 50 -16.31 -8.60 -10.91
N ALA A 51 -15.92 -8.12 -12.10
CA ALA A 51 -15.55 -6.75 -12.43
C ALA A 51 -16.44 -5.63 -11.86
N PRO A 52 -15.86 -4.48 -11.43
CA PRO A 52 -16.61 -3.27 -11.20
C PRO A 52 -17.03 -2.66 -12.55
N ARG A 53 -18.33 -2.50 -12.74
CA ARG A 53 -18.93 -1.76 -13.85
C ARG A 53 -18.57 -0.28 -13.71
N HIS A 54 -17.85 0.25 -14.70
CA HIS A 54 -17.64 1.68 -14.86
C HIS A 54 -18.99 2.39 -15.07
N ALA A 55 -19.30 3.34 -14.19
CA ALA A 55 -20.33 4.35 -14.43
C ALA A 55 -19.73 5.53 -15.21
N PRO A 56 -20.50 6.16 -16.12
CA PRO A 56 -20.04 7.32 -16.87
C PRO A 56 -20.14 8.58 -16.01
N SER A 57 -19.00 9.24 -15.76
CA SER A 57 -18.97 10.57 -15.16
C SER A 57 -18.78 11.62 -16.25
N VAL A 58 -19.90 12.26 -16.56
CA VAL A 58 -20.11 13.64 -17.03
C VAL A 58 -18.89 14.52 -17.31
N ASP A 59 -18.89 15.03 -18.54
CA ASP A 59 -18.20 16.21 -19.03
C ASP A 59 -18.37 17.42 -18.12
N SER A 60 -17.27 18.10 -17.83
CA SER A 60 -17.27 19.52 -17.52
C SER A 60 -16.12 20.20 -18.25
N SER A 61 -16.51 20.86 -19.33
CA SER A 61 -15.78 21.85 -20.09
C SER A 61 -15.40 23.06 -19.25
N THR A 62 -14.17 23.56 -19.42
CA THR A 62 -13.78 24.98 -19.47
C THR A 62 -12.28 24.99 -19.85
N SER A 63 -11.91 25.45 -21.06
CA SER A 63 -11.51 26.84 -21.35
C SER A 63 -10.30 27.26 -20.49
N SER A 64 -9.13 27.71 -20.98
CA SER A 64 -8.71 28.28 -22.27
C SER A 64 -7.24 28.70 -22.15
N GLY A 65 -6.48 28.63 -23.25
CA GLY A 65 -5.23 29.39 -23.46
C GLY A 65 -3.97 28.73 -22.89
N ALA A 66 -2.83 28.68 -23.56
CA ALA A 66 -2.35 29.49 -24.66
C ALA A 66 -1.50 28.68 -25.62
N LYS A 67 -1.66 29.01 -26.90
CA LYS A 67 -0.82 28.63 -28.03
C LYS A 67 0.56 29.23 -27.82
N ASN A 68 1.61 28.42 -28.01
CA ASN A 68 2.86 28.91 -28.60
C ASN A 68 3.53 27.80 -29.39
N THR A 69 3.09 27.71 -30.64
CA THR A 69 3.83 27.17 -31.77
C THR A 69 5.07 28.03 -32.02
N LEU A 70 6.26 27.47 -31.84
CA LEU A 70 7.43 27.92 -32.58
C LEU A 70 8.10 26.70 -33.22
N ALA A 71 7.74 26.51 -34.48
CA ALA A 71 8.53 25.80 -35.45
C ALA A 71 9.83 26.58 -35.73
N ARG A 72 10.96 25.89 -35.67
CA ARG A 72 12.25 26.17 -36.35
C ARG A 72 13.22 25.13 -35.80
N GLY A 73 13.82 24.24 -36.57
CA GLY A 73 14.02 24.14 -37.99
C GLY A 73 15.28 23.29 -38.19
N ALA A 74 15.41 22.74 -39.40
CA ALA A 74 16.62 22.12 -39.94
C ALA A 74 16.99 20.73 -39.39
N SER A 75 16.34 19.74 -40.00
CA SER A 75 17.03 18.55 -40.52
C SER A 75 18.33 18.98 -41.24
N VAL A 76 19.47 18.50 -40.77
CA VAL A 76 20.71 18.53 -41.54
C VAL A 76 21.07 17.09 -41.86
N ASN A 77 20.39 16.55 -42.88
CA ASN A 77 20.94 15.47 -43.70
C ASN A 77 22.17 16.06 -44.42
N ARG A 78 23.38 15.69 -43.99
CA ARG A 78 24.58 15.80 -44.83
C ARG A 78 24.83 14.45 -45.47
N THR A 79 24.12 14.16 -46.55
CA THR A 79 24.67 13.35 -47.63
C THR A 79 25.59 14.24 -48.47
N ALA A 80 26.68 13.64 -48.96
CA ALA A 80 27.69 14.18 -49.85
C ALA A 80 28.69 15.21 -49.24
N SER A 81 29.83 14.68 -48.78
CA SER A 81 31.11 15.34 -49.01
C SER A 81 31.97 14.43 -49.86
N VAL A 82 32.11 14.84 -51.11
CA VAL A 82 33.17 14.49 -52.06
C VAL A 82 34.48 14.21 -51.32
N SER A 83 35.14 13.13 -51.75
CA SER A 83 36.55 12.83 -51.50
C SER A 83 37.41 14.07 -51.76
N LYS A 84 37.58 14.89 -50.73
CA LYS A 84 38.62 15.90 -50.61
C LYS A 84 39.59 15.30 -49.64
N ARG A 85 40.80 15.02 -50.11
CA ARG A 85 41.97 14.71 -49.26
C ARG A 85 41.90 15.65 -48.05
N SER A 86 41.68 15.07 -46.88
CA SER A 86 41.64 15.84 -45.64
C SER A 86 43.00 16.50 -45.48
N VAL A 87 43.04 17.79 -45.15
CA VAL A 87 44.29 18.50 -44.80
C VAL A 87 44.97 17.86 -43.57
N PHE A 88 44.29 16.91 -42.93
CA PHE A 88 44.73 16.16 -41.76
C PHE A 88 45.07 14.68 -42.06
N THR A 89 45.21 14.32 -43.33
CA THR A 89 45.73 13.01 -43.76
C THR A 89 47.04 13.20 -44.50
N ASN A 90 48.07 12.42 -44.15
CA ASN A 90 49.36 12.43 -44.85
C ASN A 90 49.21 11.96 -46.30
N ALA A 91 50.27 12.10 -47.10
CA ALA A 91 50.25 11.70 -48.51
C ALA A 91 49.87 10.22 -48.73
N ASP A 92 50.03 9.38 -47.69
CA ASP A 92 49.69 7.96 -47.67
C ASP A 92 48.25 7.67 -47.19
N GLY A 93 47.44 8.71 -46.93
CA GLY A 93 46.06 8.58 -46.47
C GLY A 93 45.88 8.29 -44.97
N ASN A 94 46.97 8.13 -44.23
CA ASN A 94 46.93 7.95 -42.77
C ASN A 94 46.58 9.26 -42.06
N PRO A 95 45.70 9.23 -41.02
CA PRO A 95 45.42 10.43 -40.22
C PRO A 95 46.71 10.92 -39.55
N ILE A 96 46.97 12.22 -39.60
CA ILE A 96 48.13 12.82 -38.95
C ILE A 96 47.99 12.60 -37.44
N ALA A 97 48.88 11.76 -36.89
CA ALA A 97 48.96 11.49 -35.47
C ALA A 97 49.19 12.82 -34.71
N GLY A 98 48.29 13.15 -33.78
CA GLY A 98 48.35 14.41 -33.00
C GLY A 98 47.39 15.52 -33.46
N SER A 99 46.56 15.32 -34.48
CA SER A 99 45.56 16.33 -34.86
C SER A 99 44.42 16.44 -33.83
N ALA A 100 44.34 17.58 -33.15
CA ALA A 100 43.34 17.91 -32.13
C ALA A 100 41.88 17.96 -32.63
N PHE A 101 41.65 17.84 -33.94
CA PHE A 101 40.32 17.96 -34.55
C PHE A 101 39.79 16.65 -35.15
N ILE A 102 40.61 15.61 -35.29
CA ILE A 102 40.17 14.32 -35.87
C ILE A 102 39.29 13.53 -34.88
N GLY A 103 39.51 13.67 -33.57
CA GLY A 103 38.72 13.00 -32.52
C GLY A 103 37.54 13.80 -31.96
N GLY A 104 37.42 15.08 -32.32
CA GLY A 104 36.52 16.05 -31.67
C GLY A 104 37.30 17.03 -30.78
N ALA A 105 36.74 18.24 -30.60
CA ALA A 105 37.34 19.24 -29.71
C ALA A 105 37.46 18.65 -28.29
N ALA A 106 38.67 18.67 -27.73
CA ALA A 106 39.05 18.17 -26.40
C ALA A 106 39.47 16.69 -26.27
N THR A 107 39.72 15.94 -27.35
CA THR A 107 40.21 14.53 -27.22
C THR A 107 41.71 14.39 -26.97
N THR A 108 42.50 15.45 -27.03
CA THR A 108 43.90 15.43 -26.56
C THR A 108 43.90 15.70 -25.06
N GLY A 109 44.04 14.64 -24.26
CA GLY A 109 44.16 14.78 -22.80
C GLY A 109 45.36 15.66 -22.41
N PRO A 110 45.42 16.17 -21.17
CA PRO A 110 46.46 17.10 -20.71
C PRO A 110 47.89 16.55 -20.81
N ASN A 111 48.06 15.25 -21.04
CA ASN A 111 49.33 14.56 -21.21
C ASN A 111 49.66 14.18 -22.66
N ALA A 112 48.86 14.62 -23.64
CA ALA A 112 49.17 14.40 -25.05
C ALA A 112 50.38 15.24 -25.45
N LYS A 113 51.55 14.60 -25.61
CA LYS A 113 52.73 15.23 -26.21
C LYS A 113 52.60 15.09 -27.73
N ALA A 114 52.60 16.20 -28.44
CA ALA A 114 52.77 16.17 -29.88
C ALA A 114 54.22 15.73 -30.18
N GLU A 115 54.38 14.57 -30.79
CA GLU A 115 55.68 14.14 -31.32
C GLU A 115 56.11 15.14 -32.41
N PRO A 116 57.34 15.70 -32.34
CA PRO A 116 57.82 16.63 -33.34
C PRO A 116 57.99 15.89 -34.68
N ASP A 117 57.18 16.27 -35.66
CA ASP A 117 57.32 15.76 -37.02
C ASP A 117 58.51 16.47 -37.70
N GLU A 118 59.68 15.85 -37.60
CA GLU A 118 60.93 16.32 -38.21
C GLU A 118 60.78 16.61 -39.72
N SER A 119 59.87 15.90 -40.40
CA SER A 119 59.62 16.12 -41.83
C SER A 119 58.99 17.48 -42.13
N LEU A 120 58.17 18.00 -41.21
CA LEU A 120 57.58 19.34 -41.33
C LEU A 120 58.61 20.43 -41.02
N HIS A 121 59.49 20.19 -40.05
CA HIS A 121 60.59 21.12 -39.73
C HIS A 121 61.54 21.31 -40.92
N HIS A 122 61.95 20.22 -41.58
CA HIS A 122 62.77 20.29 -42.79
C HIS A 122 62.06 21.03 -43.95
N ARG A 123 60.74 20.80 -44.11
CA ARG A 123 59.94 21.44 -45.15
C ARG A 123 59.76 22.94 -44.91
N ALA A 124 59.53 23.34 -43.66
CA ALA A 124 59.46 24.75 -43.26
C ALA A 124 60.79 25.45 -43.51
N ALA A 125 61.91 24.88 -43.06
CA ALA A 125 63.24 25.45 -43.28
C ALA A 125 63.59 25.61 -44.78
N SER A 126 63.20 24.63 -45.61
CA SER A 126 63.39 24.70 -47.06
C SER A 126 62.50 25.77 -47.72
N ALA A 127 61.27 25.95 -47.24
CA ALA A 127 60.36 26.98 -47.72
C ALA A 127 60.86 28.39 -47.34
N ASP A 128 61.37 28.57 -46.12
CA ASP A 128 61.93 29.83 -45.64
C ASP A 128 63.15 30.26 -46.46
N ALA A 129 63.99 29.30 -46.90
CA ALA A 129 65.14 29.57 -47.76
C ALA A 129 64.76 30.05 -49.18
N LEU A 130 63.55 29.73 -49.65
CA LEU A 130 63.05 30.09 -50.99
C LEU A 130 62.21 31.37 -50.99
N LEU A 131 61.82 31.88 -49.81
CA LEU A 131 61.02 33.09 -49.67
C LEU A 131 61.92 34.34 -49.67
N SER A 132 61.42 35.41 -50.29
CA SER A 132 62.09 36.71 -50.16
C SER A 132 61.94 37.26 -48.74
N GLU A 133 62.91 38.05 -48.28
CA GLU A 133 62.90 38.69 -46.96
C GLU A 133 61.63 39.51 -46.71
N LYS A 134 61.08 40.14 -47.76
CA LYS A 134 59.80 40.88 -47.69
C LYS A 134 58.59 39.97 -47.45
N GLN A 135 58.59 38.74 -47.94
CA GLN A 135 57.53 37.76 -47.69
C GLN A 135 57.66 37.20 -46.28
N LEU A 136 58.86 36.87 -45.82
CA LEU A 136 59.13 36.43 -44.45
C LEU A 136 58.66 37.46 -43.42
N ALA A 137 59.03 38.74 -43.59
CA ALA A 137 58.59 39.81 -42.68
C ALA A 137 57.06 39.99 -42.65
N LYS A 138 56.38 39.77 -43.79
CA LYS A 138 54.91 39.79 -43.85
C LYS A 138 54.30 38.60 -43.11
N ILE A 139 54.84 37.41 -43.31
CA ILE A 139 54.41 36.17 -42.63
C ILE A 139 54.59 36.32 -41.12
N GLN A 140 55.78 36.70 -40.65
CA GLN A 140 56.06 36.94 -39.22
C GLN A 140 55.12 37.99 -38.60
N LYS A 141 54.78 39.05 -39.34
CA LYS A 141 53.84 40.07 -38.87
C LYS A 141 52.41 39.54 -38.75
N ILE A 142 51.98 38.66 -39.65
CA ILE A 142 50.68 38.00 -39.59
C ILE A 142 50.66 37.03 -38.41
N GLU A 143 51.68 36.17 -38.29
CA GLU A 143 51.83 35.23 -37.19
C GLU A 143 51.82 35.94 -35.83
N ALA A 144 52.58 37.02 -35.67
CA ALA A 144 52.59 37.78 -34.42
C ALA A 144 51.22 38.41 -34.08
N LYS A 145 50.41 38.79 -35.09
CA LYS A 145 49.04 39.27 -34.88
C LYS A 145 48.12 38.12 -34.48
N ASP A 146 48.27 36.96 -35.12
CA ASP A 146 47.48 35.78 -34.84
C ASP A 146 47.80 35.23 -33.45
N SER A 147 49.07 35.15 -33.03
CA SER A 147 49.45 34.78 -31.66
C SER A 147 48.84 35.72 -30.61
N LYS A 148 48.81 37.04 -30.90
CA LYS A 148 48.13 38.01 -30.02
C LYS A 148 46.63 37.80 -29.97
N ARG A 149 46.00 37.47 -31.12
CA ARG A 149 44.57 37.15 -31.19
C ARG A 149 44.24 35.88 -30.42
N LEU A 150 45.02 34.82 -30.59
CA LEU A 150 44.88 33.55 -29.87
C LEU A 150 45.05 33.75 -28.36
N SER A 151 46.08 34.51 -27.93
CA SER A 151 46.25 34.82 -26.50
C SER A 151 45.06 35.57 -25.91
N LYS A 152 44.42 36.47 -26.67
CA LYS A 152 43.19 37.14 -26.24
C LYS A 152 42.02 36.16 -26.14
N ILE A 153 41.84 35.28 -27.14
CA ILE A 153 40.79 34.24 -27.16
C ILE A 153 40.92 33.33 -25.93
N ILE A 154 42.12 32.78 -25.68
CA ILE A 154 42.39 31.90 -24.53
C ILE A 154 42.05 32.60 -23.21
N LYS A 155 42.41 33.89 -23.07
CA LYS A 155 42.07 34.68 -21.87
C LYS A 155 40.58 34.93 -21.72
N THR A 156 39.84 35.15 -22.82
CA THR A 156 38.39 35.33 -22.76
C THR A 156 37.68 34.01 -22.49
N GLU A 157 38.13 32.91 -23.09
CA GLU A 157 37.60 31.56 -22.86
C GLU A 157 37.80 31.14 -21.40
N GLY A 158 39.01 31.31 -20.84
CA GLY A 158 39.25 30.99 -19.44
C GLY A 158 38.41 31.82 -18.45
N LYS A 159 38.02 33.05 -18.82
CA LYS A 159 37.06 33.84 -18.01
C LYS A 159 35.65 33.30 -18.10
N VAL A 160 35.18 32.97 -19.30
CA VAL A 160 33.85 32.38 -19.53
C VAL A 160 33.75 31.02 -18.85
N GLU A 161 34.77 30.18 -18.94
CA GLU A 161 34.85 28.89 -18.28
C GLU A 161 34.79 29.03 -16.76
N LYS A 162 35.57 29.95 -16.18
CA LYS A 162 35.51 30.23 -14.73
C LYS A 162 34.12 30.69 -14.29
N GLN A 163 33.44 31.51 -15.10
CA GLN A 163 32.07 31.94 -14.83
C GLN A 163 31.08 30.78 -14.91
N ALA A 164 31.19 29.94 -15.95
CA ALA A 164 30.36 28.76 -16.12
C ALA A 164 30.54 27.78 -14.95
N LEU A 165 31.78 27.53 -14.51
CA LEU A 165 32.06 26.72 -13.33
C LEU A 165 31.45 27.32 -12.06
N GLY A 166 31.53 28.64 -11.89
CA GLY A 166 30.90 29.34 -10.77
C GLY A 166 29.37 29.32 -10.79
N VAL A 167 28.73 29.24 -11.96
CA VAL A 167 27.27 29.01 -12.08
C VAL A 167 26.94 27.57 -11.69
N ALA A 168 27.65 26.58 -12.24
CA ALA A 168 27.41 25.17 -11.94
C ALA A 168 27.57 24.84 -10.44
N ILE A 169 28.55 25.43 -9.75
CA ILE A 169 28.74 25.26 -8.30
C ILE A 169 27.54 25.82 -7.52
N ARG A 170 27.01 26.99 -7.92
CA ARG A 170 25.84 27.60 -7.28
C ARG A 170 24.59 26.75 -7.50
N GLU A 171 24.33 26.33 -8.72
CA GLU A 171 23.21 25.44 -9.05
C GLU A 171 23.26 24.14 -8.26
N LEU A 172 24.45 23.52 -8.13
CA LEU A 172 24.62 22.32 -7.31
C LEU A 172 24.28 22.59 -5.84
N SER A 173 24.72 23.74 -5.30
CA SER A 173 24.39 24.11 -3.92
C SER A 173 22.89 24.33 -3.70
N GLU A 174 22.21 24.96 -4.67
CA GLU A 174 20.75 25.16 -4.64
C GLU A 174 20.01 23.83 -4.68
N LEU A 175 20.39 22.93 -5.58
CA LEU A 175 19.82 21.57 -5.65
C LEU A 175 19.99 20.80 -4.33
N GLN A 176 21.14 20.92 -3.69
CA GLN A 176 21.37 20.30 -2.37
C GLN A 176 20.46 20.89 -1.28
N THR A 177 20.20 22.21 -1.28
CA THR A 177 19.26 22.81 -0.33
C THR A 177 17.83 22.34 -0.56
N VAL A 178 17.40 22.26 -1.83
CA VAL A 178 16.07 21.74 -2.22
C VAL A 178 15.93 20.27 -1.79
N GLN A 179 16.96 19.45 -2.01
CA GLN A 179 16.97 18.05 -1.59
C GLN A 179 16.81 17.88 -0.08
N LYS A 180 17.58 18.65 0.73
CA LYS A 180 17.45 18.62 2.19
C LYS A 180 16.04 19.02 2.65
N ALA A 181 15.45 20.02 2.00
CA ALA A 181 14.07 20.44 2.29
C ALA A 181 13.05 19.36 1.91
N ALA A 182 13.24 18.69 0.77
CA ALA A 182 12.39 17.57 0.34
C ALA A 182 12.42 16.41 1.35
N ILE A 183 13.62 15.98 1.78
CA ILE A 183 13.79 14.92 2.80
C ILE A 183 13.09 15.28 4.12
N LYS A 184 13.17 16.55 4.54
CA LYS A 184 12.48 17.00 5.75
C LYS A 184 10.95 16.94 5.59
N ARG A 185 10.40 17.35 4.45
CA ARG A 185 8.95 17.28 4.18
C ARG A 185 8.48 15.83 4.11
N GLU A 186 9.25 14.97 3.46
CA GLU A 186 8.97 13.54 3.35
C GLU A 186 8.91 12.86 4.73
N SER A 187 9.90 13.09 5.60
CA SER A 187 9.88 12.53 6.96
C SER A 187 8.70 13.01 7.80
N GLN A 188 8.30 14.29 7.65
CA GLN A 188 7.09 14.83 8.28
C GLN A 188 5.81 14.17 7.75
N ALA A 189 5.71 14.01 6.43
CA ALA A 189 4.58 13.35 5.77
C ALA A 189 4.45 11.88 6.23
N HIS A 190 5.56 11.14 6.31
CA HIS A 190 5.57 9.77 6.83
C HIS A 190 5.11 9.70 8.29
N THR A 191 5.59 10.62 9.14
CA THR A 191 5.16 10.67 10.54
C THR A 191 3.67 10.97 10.68
N ALA A 192 3.16 11.91 9.88
CA ALA A 192 1.73 12.25 9.85
C ALA A 192 0.88 11.06 9.37
N HIS A 193 1.32 10.39 8.30
CA HIS A 193 0.66 9.19 7.78
C HIS A 193 0.62 8.06 8.82
N ALA A 194 1.74 7.77 9.48
CA ALA A 194 1.80 6.75 10.52
C ALA A 194 0.84 7.05 11.70
N ARG A 195 0.72 8.32 12.11
CA ARG A 195 -0.25 8.74 13.14
C ARG A 195 -1.69 8.57 12.69
N ALA A 196 -2.01 8.96 11.45
CA ALA A 196 -3.34 8.79 10.89
C ALA A 196 -3.73 7.30 10.81
N LEU A 197 -2.80 6.45 10.37
CA LEU A 197 -3.00 5.00 10.31
C LEU A 197 -3.26 4.41 11.69
N ALA A 198 -2.46 4.77 12.70
CA ALA A 198 -2.69 4.33 14.08
C ALA A 198 -4.04 4.79 14.64
N ALA A 199 -4.47 6.02 14.29
CA ALA A 199 -5.77 6.53 14.69
C ALA A 199 -6.92 5.74 14.04
N VAL A 200 -6.83 5.44 12.74
CA VAL A 200 -7.81 4.61 12.01
C VAL A 200 -7.92 3.23 12.64
N GLN A 201 -6.79 2.54 12.86
CA GLN A 201 -6.77 1.21 13.50
C GLN A 201 -7.42 1.22 14.88
N LYS A 202 -7.19 2.26 15.69
CA LYS A 202 -7.82 2.41 16.99
C LYS A 202 -9.35 2.55 16.87
N THR A 203 -9.83 3.36 15.93
CA THR A 203 -11.27 3.54 15.71
C THR A 203 -11.94 2.29 15.15
N GLU A 204 -11.26 1.57 14.27
CA GLU A 204 -11.71 0.31 13.69
C GLU A 204 -11.85 -0.78 14.77
N ALA A 205 -10.84 -0.90 15.65
CA ALA A 205 -10.92 -1.81 16.80
C ALA A 205 -12.10 -1.48 17.72
N ALA A 206 -12.36 -0.20 18.00
CA ALA A 206 -13.50 0.24 18.80
C ALA A 206 -14.85 -0.08 18.12
N PHE A 207 -14.93 0.11 16.80
CA PHE A 207 -16.11 -0.23 16.01
C PHE A 207 -16.41 -1.74 16.06
N HIS A 208 -15.40 -2.59 15.86
CA HIS A 208 -15.58 -4.04 15.96
C HIS A 208 -16.02 -4.48 17.35
N ALA A 209 -15.43 -3.92 18.42
CA ALA A 209 -15.85 -4.20 19.78
C ALA A 209 -17.31 -3.78 20.06
N ALA A 210 -17.74 -2.62 19.55
CA ALA A 210 -19.12 -2.16 19.66
C ALA A 210 -20.09 -3.08 18.89
N ARG A 211 -19.70 -3.51 17.68
CA ARG A 211 -20.47 -4.44 16.87
C ARG A 211 -20.67 -5.80 17.57
N THR A 212 -19.61 -6.37 18.14
CA THR A 212 -19.71 -7.62 18.90
C THR A 212 -20.65 -7.48 20.11
N LYS A 213 -20.60 -6.34 20.83
CA LYS A 213 -21.53 -6.07 21.93
C LYS A 213 -23.00 -5.97 21.48
N TYR A 214 -23.23 -5.36 20.32
CA TYR A 214 -24.57 -5.28 19.74
C TYR A 214 -25.10 -6.67 19.33
N GLU A 215 -24.28 -7.44 18.61
CA GLU A 215 -24.65 -8.79 18.15
C GLU A 215 -24.93 -9.74 19.34
N THR A 216 -24.14 -9.65 20.40
CA THR A 216 -24.36 -10.43 21.64
C THR A 216 -25.63 -10.00 22.38
N ALA A 217 -25.90 -8.70 22.51
CA ALA A 217 -27.14 -8.22 23.12
C ALA A 217 -28.38 -8.62 22.31
N GLN A 218 -28.28 -8.61 20.97
CA GLN A 218 -29.34 -9.06 20.09
C GLN A 218 -29.62 -10.55 20.25
N ALA A 219 -28.58 -11.39 20.30
CA ALA A 219 -28.71 -12.82 20.53
C ALA A 219 -29.35 -13.13 21.91
N GLN A 220 -28.97 -12.38 22.96
CA GLN A 220 -29.59 -12.51 24.28
C GLN A 220 -31.08 -12.16 24.26
N LEU A 221 -31.46 -11.04 23.62
CA LEU A 221 -32.86 -10.66 23.49
C LEU A 221 -33.70 -11.72 22.77
N GLN A 222 -33.14 -12.31 21.71
CA GLN A 222 -33.79 -13.41 20.99
C GLN A 222 -33.98 -14.64 21.89
N ALA A 223 -32.94 -15.06 22.61
CA ALA A 223 -33.02 -16.20 23.54
C ALA A 223 -34.05 -15.99 24.65
N GLU A 224 -34.13 -14.78 25.22
CA GLU A 224 -35.13 -14.44 26.24
C GLU A 224 -36.55 -14.42 25.65
N THR A 225 -36.71 -13.95 24.41
CA THR A 225 -38.01 -13.98 23.72
C THR A 225 -38.48 -15.41 23.49
N GLU A 226 -37.59 -16.29 23.01
CA GLU A 226 -37.88 -17.72 22.82
C GLU A 226 -38.23 -18.42 24.14
N THR A 227 -37.53 -18.08 25.22
CA THR A 227 -37.81 -18.61 26.57
C THR A 227 -39.19 -18.19 27.06
N LEU A 228 -39.54 -16.91 26.88
CA LEU A 228 -40.84 -16.36 27.24
C LEU A 228 -41.97 -17.02 26.44
N ASP A 229 -41.80 -17.18 25.13
CA ASP A 229 -42.80 -17.83 24.28
C ASP A 229 -42.95 -19.33 24.62
N SER A 230 -41.84 -20.00 24.96
CA SER A 230 -41.88 -21.38 25.48
C SER A 230 -42.67 -21.47 26.79
N SER A 231 -42.48 -20.53 27.71
CA SER A 231 -43.24 -20.45 28.96
C SER A 231 -44.73 -20.18 28.74
N ARG A 232 -45.07 -19.30 27.80
CA ARG A 232 -46.47 -19.03 27.41
C ARG A 232 -47.15 -20.25 26.82
N ASN A 233 -46.47 -20.98 25.93
CA ASN A 233 -47.01 -22.20 25.34
C ASN A 233 -47.23 -23.27 26.40
N ASN A 234 -46.26 -23.51 27.29
CA ASN A 234 -46.44 -24.43 28.42
C ASN A 234 -47.63 -24.04 29.33
N ALA A 235 -47.82 -22.75 29.61
CA ALA A 235 -48.97 -22.28 30.39
C ALA A 235 -50.32 -22.55 29.69
N ARG A 236 -50.36 -22.48 28.36
CA ARG A 236 -51.55 -22.84 27.57
C ARG A 236 -51.80 -24.35 27.62
N ASP A 237 -50.77 -25.14 27.36
CA ASP A 237 -50.86 -26.62 27.34
C ASP A 237 -51.30 -27.18 28.70
N THR A 238 -50.80 -26.61 29.80
CA THR A 238 -51.21 -26.98 31.16
C THR A 238 -52.66 -26.59 31.45
N THR A 239 -53.12 -25.44 30.94
CA THR A 239 -54.53 -25.04 31.08
C THR A 239 -55.45 -25.98 30.29
N GLU A 240 -55.04 -26.37 29.08
CA GLU A 240 -55.75 -27.36 28.26
C GLU A 240 -55.85 -28.71 28.97
N HIS A 241 -54.74 -29.22 29.53
CA HIS A 241 -54.73 -30.46 30.32
C HIS A 241 -55.69 -30.40 31.54
N VAL A 242 -55.76 -29.26 32.23
CA VAL A 242 -56.69 -29.09 33.36
C VAL A 242 -58.14 -29.13 32.87
N GLN A 243 -58.45 -28.53 31.72
CA GLN A 243 -59.79 -28.57 31.15
C GLN A 243 -60.19 -29.98 30.72
N GLU A 244 -59.31 -30.72 30.03
CA GLU A 244 -59.53 -32.11 29.66
C GLU A 244 -59.79 -32.99 30.89
N LYS A 245 -58.98 -32.85 31.93
CA LYS A 245 -59.15 -33.61 33.19
C LYS A 245 -60.43 -33.23 33.93
N SER A 246 -60.84 -31.96 33.90
CA SER A 246 -62.14 -31.55 34.45
C SER A 246 -63.30 -32.21 33.70
N GLN A 247 -63.25 -32.24 32.37
CA GLN A 247 -64.27 -32.90 31.55
C GLN A 247 -64.32 -34.42 31.80
N GLU A 248 -63.17 -35.06 31.96
CA GLU A 248 -63.07 -36.48 32.32
C GLU A 248 -63.73 -36.76 33.68
N VAL A 249 -63.44 -35.95 34.70
CA VAL A 249 -64.04 -36.07 36.04
C VAL A 249 -65.55 -35.88 36.01
N ASP A 250 -66.04 -34.89 35.26
CA ASP A 250 -67.49 -34.67 35.09
C ASP A 250 -68.16 -35.85 34.34
N GLY A 251 -67.47 -36.42 33.35
CA GLY A 251 -67.87 -37.67 32.70
C GLY A 251 -67.97 -38.84 33.70
N LEU A 252 -66.99 -39.03 34.56
CA LEU A 252 -67.02 -40.07 35.60
C LEU A 252 -68.14 -39.86 36.61
N ARG A 253 -68.42 -38.62 37.02
CA ARG A 253 -69.53 -38.29 37.93
C ARG A 253 -70.89 -38.60 37.32
N THR A 254 -71.08 -38.28 36.05
CA THR A 254 -72.33 -38.59 35.34
C THR A 254 -72.53 -40.10 35.20
N MET A 255 -71.49 -40.85 34.83
CA MET A 255 -71.51 -42.32 34.77
C MET A 255 -71.80 -42.94 36.14
N PHE A 256 -71.07 -42.54 37.19
CA PHE A 256 -71.29 -43.02 38.56
C PHE A 256 -72.72 -42.77 39.04
N GLY A 257 -73.29 -41.59 38.74
CA GLY A 257 -74.68 -41.28 39.08
C GLY A 257 -75.71 -42.10 38.29
N VAL A 258 -75.37 -42.63 37.10
CA VAL A 258 -76.19 -43.62 36.38
C VAL A 258 -76.07 -44.98 37.06
N ASP A 259 -74.85 -45.45 37.30
CA ASP A 259 -74.58 -46.75 37.91
C ASP A 259 -75.24 -46.91 39.28
N GLU A 260 -75.22 -45.86 40.12
CA GLU A 260 -75.85 -45.90 41.44
C GLU A 260 -77.37 -46.01 41.34
N ARG A 261 -77.99 -45.31 40.38
CA ARG A 261 -79.44 -45.46 40.12
C ARG A 261 -79.78 -46.86 39.62
N GLU A 262 -78.97 -47.42 38.73
CA GLU A 262 -79.14 -48.80 38.29
C GLU A 262 -78.97 -49.81 39.44
N ARG A 263 -78.01 -49.55 40.34
CA ARG A 263 -77.78 -50.36 41.54
C ARG A 263 -78.98 -50.34 42.46
N GLU A 264 -79.57 -49.18 42.71
CA GLU A 264 -80.79 -49.03 43.50
C GLU A 264 -81.97 -49.78 42.87
N VAL A 265 -82.17 -49.66 41.56
CA VAL A 265 -83.22 -50.41 40.82
C VAL A 265 -83.04 -51.91 40.99
N LYS A 266 -81.82 -52.43 40.77
CA LYS A 266 -81.50 -53.85 40.93
C LYS A 266 -81.69 -54.33 42.37
N LEU A 267 -81.33 -53.52 43.37
CA LEU A 267 -81.55 -53.85 44.78
C LEU A 267 -83.03 -53.99 45.11
N VAL A 268 -83.87 -53.08 44.59
CA VAL A 268 -85.33 -53.16 44.74
C VAL A 268 -85.90 -54.44 44.10
N GLU A 269 -85.41 -54.81 42.91
CA GLU A 269 -85.81 -56.05 42.23
C GLU A 269 -85.39 -57.32 42.99
N LEU A 270 -84.20 -57.34 43.59
CA LEU A 270 -83.65 -58.50 44.30
C LEU A 270 -84.18 -58.65 45.73
N THR A 271 -84.64 -57.59 46.39
CA THR A 271 -85.30 -57.71 47.69
C THR A 271 -86.63 -58.47 47.54
N PRO A 272 -86.73 -59.73 48.01
CA PRO A 272 -87.94 -60.52 47.83
C PRO A 272 -89.08 -59.82 48.54
N LYS A 273 -90.11 -59.47 47.78
CA LYS A 273 -91.35 -58.84 48.26
C LYS A 273 -91.79 -59.65 49.49
N LYS A 274 -91.60 -59.07 50.68
CA LYS A 274 -91.81 -59.75 51.96
C LYS A 274 -93.25 -60.24 51.94
N SER A 275 -93.44 -61.52 51.61
CA SER A 275 -94.76 -62.10 51.44
C SER A 275 -95.36 -62.05 52.83
N ASN A 276 -96.26 -61.08 53.03
CA ASN A 276 -96.99 -60.90 54.27
C ASN A 276 -98.04 -62.02 54.34
N ARG A 277 -97.57 -63.27 54.43
CA ARG A 277 -98.38 -64.39 54.85
C ARG A 277 -98.58 -64.20 56.34
N ALA A 278 -99.56 -63.36 56.66
CA ALA A 278 -100.22 -63.38 57.94
C ALA A 278 -100.78 -64.80 58.11
N TRP A 279 -100.12 -65.58 58.96
CA TRP A 279 -100.70 -66.80 59.51
C TRP A 279 -101.88 -66.37 60.38
N LYS A 280 -103.07 -66.27 59.80
CA LYS A 280 -104.33 -66.29 60.55
C LYS A 280 -104.66 -67.76 60.81
N TRP A 281 -104.58 -68.11 62.09
CA TRP A 281 -105.19 -69.29 62.69
C TRP A 281 -106.71 -69.23 62.57
#